data_AF-A0A932VE01-F1
#
_entry.id   AF-A0A932VE01-F1
#
_cell.length_a   1.000
_cell.length_b   1.000
_cell.length_c   1.000
_cell.angle_alpha   90.00
_cell.angle_beta   90.00
_cell.angle_gamma   90.00
#
_symmetry.space_group_name_H-M   'P 1'
#
loop_
_entity.id
_entity.type
_entity.pdbx_description
1 polymer ?
#
loop_
_entity_poly.entity_id
_entity_poly.type
_entity_poly.pdbx_seq_one_letter_code
_entity_poly.pdbx_strand_id
1 'polypeptide(L)'
;MVSTCYARLATTVVILGLALSTLCFGAEKKAHYYLLSKPITSDVQLGKVARVVHPLIVGAMAFGYTAALYGRTQEPLAILSFVGYEAVKFPAMVLRNTFADLKVRQAYARWKLLKQIASIPGISRFSMLTSGYVERDGMFLARQRNTGYIFLESEEPLDTTGDWVEKFGAPIEVPDLADTRLSLRLKFGEIEHEVTWETTLKDILEKKVMPDDVAAAWARHLATLAEDRSWRERISKKYEEDLEVVTRITLPDGTTKEIGTLLQGKSVRKLLGLTLSRRVWNFLKASFMKAPVGVDPQPLPLCERILR
;
A
#
# COMPACT_ATOMS: atom_id res chain seq x y z
N MET A 1 8.06 65.09 -14.73
CA MET A 1 7.26 64.63 -15.90
C MET A 1 7.65 63.24 -16.45
N VAL A 2 8.59 62.50 -15.84
CA VAL A 2 9.00 61.15 -16.32
C VAL A 2 8.21 60.00 -15.67
N SER A 3 7.47 60.26 -14.57
CA SER A 3 6.82 59.23 -13.76
C SER A 3 5.48 58.71 -14.33
N THR A 4 4.78 59.47 -15.17
CA THR A 4 3.45 59.08 -15.70
C THR A 4 3.51 58.19 -16.95
N CYS A 5 4.64 58.16 -17.66
CA CYS A 5 4.80 57.35 -18.87
C CYS A 5 5.05 55.87 -18.55
N TYR A 6 5.81 55.57 -17.49
CA TYR A 6 6.05 54.20 -17.02
C TYR A 6 4.81 53.51 -16.46
N ALA A 7 3.95 54.27 -15.77
CA ALA A 7 2.72 53.71 -15.20
C ALA A 7 1.75 53.23 -16.29
N ARG A 8 1.60 53.97 -17.39
CA ARG A 8 0.72 53.57 -18.51
C ARG A 8 1.28 52.36 -19.27
N LEU A 9 2.59 52.29 -19.52
CA LEU A 9 3.23 51.16 -20.18
C LEU A 9 3.13 49.87 -19.34
N ALA A 10 3.31 49.95 -18.03
CA ALA A 10 3.16 48.81 -17.12
C ALA A 10 1.71 48.30 -17.08
N THR A 11 0.72 49.19 -17.12
CA THR A 11 -0.70 48.78 -17.05
C THR A 11 -1.14 48.14 -18.37
N THR A 12 -0.69 48.64 -19.52
CA THR A 12 -1.00 48.05 -20.83
C THR A 12 -0.35 46.68 -21.03
N VAL A 13 0.88 46.48 -20.54
CA VAL A 13 1.56 45.16 -20.60
C VAL A 13 0.89 44.14 -19.69
N VAL A 14 0.40 44.53 -18.51
CA VAL A 14 -0.33 43.63 -17.61
C VAL A 14 -1.70 43.26 -18.18
N ILE A 15 -2.40 44.20 -18.82
CA ILE A 15 -3.71 43.93 -19.44
C ILE A 15 -3.55 43.06 -20.71
N LEU A 16 -2.52 43.29 -21.55
CA LEU A 16 -2.23 42.40 -22.68
C LEU A 16 -1.76 41.02 -22.21
N GLY A 17 -0.98 40.93 -21.14
CA GLY A 17 -0.55 39.66 -20.53
C GLY A 17 -1.73 38.85 -19.98
N LEU A 18 -2.71 39.52 -19.37
CA LEU A 18 -3.94 38.89 -18.88
C LEU A 18 -4.88 38.49 -20.03
N ALA A 19 -5.00 39.30 -21.08
CA ALA A 19 -5.80 38.99 -22.27
C ALA A 19 -5.21 37.85 -23.12
N LEU A 20 -3.88 37.74 -23.20
CA LEU A 20 -3.21 36.59 -23.82
C LEU A 20 -3.25 35.33 -22.95
N SER A 21 -3.23 35.47 -21.62
CA SER A 21 -3.40 34.32 -20.72
C SER A 21 -4.82 33.73 -20.75
N THR A 22 -5.83 34.53 -21.10
CA THR A 22 -7.22 34.06 -21.24
C THR A 22 -7.52 33.48 -22.64
N LEU A 23 -6.73 33.82 -23.66
CA LEU A 23 -6.82 33.22 -25.00
C LEU A 23 -6.03 31.91 -25.15
N CYS A 24 -5.25 31.53 -24.13
CA CYS A 24 -4.57 30.24 -24.02
C CYS A 24 -5.23 29.28 -23.03
N PHE A 25 -6.50 29.48 -22.67
CA PHE A 25 -7.34 28.37 -22.23
C PHE A 25 -7.61 27.47 -23.44
N GLY A 26 -6.59 26.69 -23.80
CA GLY A 26 -6.77 25.50 -24.60
C GLY A 26 -7.91 24.70 -23.97
N ALA A 27 -8.82 24.22 -24.81
CA ALA A 27 -9.86 23.29 -24.42
C ALA A 27 -9.30 22.31 -23.40
N GLU A 28 -9.97 22.14 -22.24
CA GLU A 28 -9.62 21.10 -21.28
C GLU A 28 -9.45 19.80 -22.08
N LYS A 29 -8.19 19.38 -22.28
CA LYS A 29 -7.92 18.11 -22.95
C LYS A 29 -8.52 17.06 -22.03
N LYS A 30 -9.56 16.37 -22.52
CA LYS A 30 -10.19 15.28 -21.78
C LYS A 30 -9.10 14.25 -21.47
N ALA A 31 -8.82 14.05 -20.19
CA ALA A 31 -7.90 13.02 -19.75
C ALA A 31 -8.54 11.65 -20.03
N HIS A 32 -7.79 10.77 -20.69
CA HIS A 32 -8.18 9.38 -20.90
C HIS A 32 -7.68 8.54 -19.72
N TYR A 33 -8.55 7.72 -19.16
CA TYR A 33 -8.20 6.80 -18.07
C TYR A 33 -8.12 5.37 -18.58
N TYR A 34 -7.10 4.65 -18.15
CA TYR A 34 -6.89 3.25 -18.55
C TYR A 34 -6.59 2.36 -17.35
N LEU A 35 -7.13 1.15 -17.35
CA LEU A 35 -6.72 0.05 -16.48
C LEU A 35 -5.86 -0.93 -17.28
N LEU A 36 -4.66 -1.21 -16.81
CA LEU A 36 -3.82 -2.24 -17.43
C LEU A 36 -4.33 -3.64 -17.10
N SER A 37 -4.48 -4.48 -18.12
CA SER A 37 -5.17 -5.77 -18.01
C SER A 37 -4.39 -6.87 -17.28
N LYS A 38 -3.06 -6.77 -17.15
CA LYS A 38 -2.26 -7.73 -16.37
C LYS A 38 -1.94 -7.17 -14.98
N PRO A 39 -2.16 -7.95 -13.91
CA PRO A 39 -1.63 -7.58 -12.60
C PRO A 39 -0.11 -7.61 -12.62
N ILE A 40 0.50 -6.65 -11.94
CA ILE A 40 1.93 -6.66 -11.67
C ILE A 40 2.19 -7.48 -10.44
N THR A 41 3.03 -8.50 -10.61
CA THR A 41 3.59 -9.24 -9.50
C THR A 41 5.01 -8.74 -9.21
N SER A 42 5.20 -8.19 -8.02
CA SER A 42 6.52 -7.84 -7.50
C SER A 42 6.85 -8.78 -6.37
N ASP A 43 7.70 -9.75 -6.65
CA ASP A 43 8.24 -10.65 -5.65
C ASP A 43 9.64 -10.24 -5.20
N VAL A 44 9.79 -9.97 -3.92
CA VAL A 44 11.07 -9.59 -3.32
C VAL A 44 11.45 -10.62 -2.27
N GLN A 45 12.60 -11.24 -2.46
CA GLN A 45 13.13 -12.25 -1.54
C GLN A 45 14.34 -11.72 -0.79
N LEU A 46 14.45 -12.14 0.46
CA LEU A 46 15.64 -11.93 1.26
C LEU A 46 16.76 -12.81 0.69
N GLY A 47 17.83 -12.17 0.20
CA GLY A 47 18.96 -12.86 -0.40
C GLY A 47 19.68 -13.78 0.59
N LYS A 48 20.36 -14.82 0.09
CA LYS A 48 21.09 -15.79 0.91
C LYS A 48 22.12 -15.12 1.83
N VAL A 49 22.85 -14.12 1.32
CA VAL A 49 23.82 -13.33 2.09
C VAL A 49 23.13 -12.57 3.23
N ALA A 50 21.99 -11.93 2.96
CA ALA A 50 21.25 -11.18 3.98
C ALA A 50 20.76 -12.09 5.13
N ARG A 51 20.34 -13.33 4.83
CA ARG A 51 19.96 -14.33 5.84
C ARG A 51 21.10 -14.66 6.81
N VAL A 52 22.35 -14.59 6.36
CA VAL A 52 23.55 -14.84 7.19
C VAL A 52 24.01 -13.56 7.89
N VAL A 53 24.02 -12.44 7.17
CA VAL A 53 24.54 -11.16 7.66
C VAL A 53 23.64 -10.54 8.75
N HIS A 54 22.31 -10.62 8.62
CA HIS A 54 21.41 -10.01 9.60
C HIS A 54 21.57 -10.60 11.02
N PRO A 55 21.59 -11.93 11.23
CA PRO A 55 21.89 -12.52 12.53
C PRO A 55 23.29 -12.18 13.03
N LEU A 56 24.31 -12.19 12.15
CA LEU A 56 25.69 -11.89 12.53
C LEU A 56 25.84 -10.45 13.03
N ILE A 57 25.26 -9.48 12.34
CA ILE A 57 25.30 -8.06 12.76
C ILE A 57 24.58 -7.88 14.10
N VAL A 58 23.40 -8.48 14.28
CA VAL A 58 22.67 -8.41 15.55
C VAL A 58 23.47 -9.07 16.67
N GLY A 59 24.10 -10.22 16.40
CA GLY A 59 24.91 -10.96 17.36
C GLY A 59 26.18 -10.19 17.75
N ALA A 60 26.86 -9.57 16.77
CA ALA A 60 28.02 -8.73 17.01
C ALA A 60 27.67 -7.49 17.86
N MET A 61 26.52 -6.86 17.61
CA MET A 61 26.03 -5.76 18.45
C MET A 61 25.74 -6.21 19.88
N ALA A 62 25.03 -7.33 20.07
CA ALA A 62 24.75 -7.89 21.39
C ALA A 62 26.05 -8.24 22.15
N PHE A 63 27.03 -8.84 21.46
CA PHE A 63 28.34 -9.14 22.01
C PHE A 63 29.09 -7.86 22.41
N GLY A 64 29.11 -6.85 21.54
CA GLY A 64 29.73 -5.55 21.81
C GLY A 64 29.13 -4.85 23.04
N TYR A 65 27.80 -4.83 23.17
CA TYR A 65 27.13 -4.29 24.35
C TYR A 65 27.46 -5.09 25.62
N THR A 66 27.53 -6.42 25.51
CA THR A 66 27.88 -7.30 26.62
C THR A 66 29.32 -7.06 27.09
N ALA A 67 30.28 -6.93 26.15
CA ALA A 67 31.67 -6.63 26.45
C ALA A 67 31.84 -5.23 27.07
N ALA A 68 31.11 -4.23 26.56
CA ALA A 68 31.11 -2.88 27.11
C ALA A 68 30.50 -2.84 28.53
N LEU A 69 29.43 -3.60 28.77
CA LEU A 69 28.84 -3.75 30.10
C LEU A 69 29.83 -4.42 31.05
N TYR A 70 30.49 -5.51 30.63
CA TYR A 70 31.51 -6.18 31.44
C TYR A 70 32.66 -5.25 31.82
N GLY A 71 33.20 -4.49 30.86
CA GLY A 71 34.26 -3.54 31.12
C GLY A 71 33.88 -2.42 32.12
N ARG A 72 32.58 -2.15 32.29
CA ARG A 72 32.06 -1.14 33.23
C ARG A 72 31.70 -1.70 34.59
N THR A 73 31.00 -2.84 34.65
CA THR A 73 30.46 -3.36 35.90
C THR A 73 31.38 -4.39 36.55
N GLN A 74 32.14 -5.15 35.75
CA GLN A 74 32.90 -6.34 36.18
C GLN A 74 32.05 -7.38 36.94
N GLU A 75 30.73 -7.29 36.92
CA GLU A 75 29.80 -8.15 37.66
C GLU A 75 29.26 -9.27 36.77
N PRO A 76 29.58 -10.55 37.05
CA PRO A 76 29.16 -11.67 36.22
C PRO A 76 27.63 -11.83 36.11
N LEU A 77 26.90 -11.56 37.20
CA LEU A 77 25.44 -11.70 37.22
C LEU A 77 24.74 -10.65 36.35
N ALA A 78 25.25 -9.41 36.32
CA ALA A 78 24.74 -8.35 35.45
C ALA A 78 24.93 -8.70 33.97
N ILE A 79 26.08 -9.28 33.63
CA ILE A 79 26.38 -9.77 32.28
C ILE A 79 25.45 -10.91 31.88
N LEU A 80 25.30 -11.93 32.74
CA LEU A 80 24.44 -13.09 32.47
C LEU A 80 22.98 -12.66 32.28
N SER A 81 22.51 -11.71 33.08
CA SER A 81 21.16 -11.14 32.98
C SER A 81 20.98 -10.38 31.65
N PHE A 82 21.98 -9.61 31.23
CA PHE A 82 21.97 -8.88 29.97
C PHE A 82 22.00 -9.82 28.75
N VAL A 83 22.87 -10.85 28.76
CA VAL A 83 22.93 -11.87 27.70
C VAL A 83 21.60 -12.61 27.59
N GLY A 84 20.98 -13.00 28.71
CA GLY A 84 19.67 -13.64 28.73
C GLY A 84 18.59 -12.75 28.12
N TYR A 85 18.59 -11.45 28.46
CA TYR A 85 17.67 -10.47 27.88
C TYR A 85 17.87 -10.27 26.36
N GLU A 86 19.11 -10.13 25.91
CA GLU A 86 19.42 -10.00 24.48
C GLU A 86 19.07 -11.26 23.69
N ALA A 87 19.29 -12.46 24.26
CA ALA A 87 18.92 -13.73 23.64
C ALA A 87 17.40 -13.84 23.39
N VAL A 88 16.57 -13.37 24.34
CA VAL A 88 15.11 -13.33 24.18
C VAL A 88 14.69 -12.35 23.07
N LYS A 89 15.40 -11.22 22.93
CA LYS A 89 15.09 -10.20 21.91
C LYS A 89 15.65 -10.50 20.53
N PHE A 90 16.67 -11.35 20.45
CA PHE A 90 17.42 -11.62 19.24
C PHE A 90 16.55 -11.95 18.02
N PRO A 91 15.53 -12.85 18.10
CA PRO A 91 14.67 -13.13 16.95
C PRO A 91 13.88 -11.91 16.49
N ALA A 92 13.37 -11.10 17.41
CA ALA A 92 12.59 -9.90 17.08
C ALA A 92 13.47 -8.82 16.41
N MET A 93 14.72 -8.68 16.84
CA MET A 93 15.68 -7.76 16.23
C MET A 93 16.07 -8.19 14.81
N VAL A 94 16.31 -9.49 14.59
CA VAL A 94 16.57 -10.02 13.24
C VAL A 94 15.35 -9.85 12.34
N LEU A 95 14.14 -10.11 12.84
CA LEU A 95 12.91 -9.86 12.10
C LEU A 95 12.78 -8.38 11.68
N ARG A 96 13.13 -7.43 12.56
CA ARG A 96 13.08 -6.00 12.24
C ARG A 96 14.07 -5.61 11.13
N ASN A 97 15.30 -6.11 11.20
CA ASN A 97 16.33 -5.82 10.19
C ASN A 97 15.99 -6.44 8.83
N THR A 98 15.53 -7.70 8.83
CA THR A 98 15.09 -8.38 7.60
C THR A 98 13.87 -7.70 6.99
N PHE A 99 12.96 -7.15 7.81
CA PHE A 99 11.85 -6.33 7.32
C PHE A 99 12.32 -5.04 6.65
N ALA A 100 13.28 -4.35 7.26
CA ALA A 100 13.83 -3.11 6.71
C ALA A 100 14.51 -3.38 5.35
N ASP A 101 15.30 -4.45 5.24
CA ASP A 101 15.94 -4.87 3.98
C ASP A 101 14.90 -5.20 2.90
N LEU A 102 13.88 -6.00 3.24
CA LEU A 102 12.77 -6.29 2.31
C LEU A 102 12.07 -5.02 1.84
N LYS A 103 11.81 -4.05 2.74
CA LYS A 103 11.21 -2.76 2.38
C LYS A 103 12.08 -1.95 1.42
N VAL A 104 13.39 -1.91 1.63
CA VAL A 104 14.31 -1.19 0.74
C VAL A 104 14.31 -1.84 -0.64
N ARG A 105 14.41 -3.17 -0.71
CA ARG A 105 14.34 -3.92 -1.96
C ARG A 105 13.01 -3.74 -2.67
N GLN A 106 11.91 -3.71 -1.93
CA GLN A 106 10.58 -3.43 -2.46
C GLN A 106 10.48 -2.00 -2.98
N ALA A 107 11.00 -1.02 -2.25
CA ALA A 107 11.05 0.37 -2.70
C ALA A 107 11.85 0.50 -4.00
N TYR A 108 12.97 -0.21 -4.12
CA TYR A 108 13.77 -0.25 -5.34
C TYR A 108 13.05 -0.93 -6.51
N ALA A 109 12.44 -2.10 -6.28
CA ALA A 109 11.66 -2.81 -7.29
C ALA A 109 10.47 -1.95 -7.78
N ARG A 110 9.78 -1.30 -6.84
CA ARG A 110 8.72 -0.33 -7.11
C ARG A 110 9.26 0.83 -7.92
N TRP A 111 10.34 1.48 -7.52
CA TRP A 111 10.92 2.59 -8.26
C TRP A 111 11.30 2.21 -9.71
N LYS A 112 11.89 1.03 -9.91
CA LYS A 112 12.20 0.51 -11.26
C LYS A 112 10.93 0.32 -12.09
N LEU A 113 9.87 -0.19 -11.47
CA LEU A 113 8.57 -0.31 -12.11
C LEU A 113 7.97 1.05 -12.47
N LEU A 114 7.98 2.01 -11.54
CA LEU A 114 7.47 3.37 -11.76
C LEU A 114 8.20 4.04 -12.93
N LYS A 115 9.51 3.85 -13.05
CA LYS A 115 10.30 4.32 -14.19
C LYS A 115 9.86 3.73 -15.52
N GLN A 116 9.50 2.44 -15.53
CA GLN A 116 9.04 1.75 -16.74
C GLN A 116 7.64 2.19 -17.15
N ILE A 117 6.73 2.39 -16.19
CA ILE A 117 5.41 2.96 -16.46
C ILE A 117 5.59 4.39 -16.98
N ALA A 118 6.43 5.18 -16.33
CA ALA A 118 6.72 6.55 -16.74
C ALA A 118 7.42 6.64 -18.11
N SER A 119 7.99 5.57 -18.65
CA SER A 119 8.54 5.59 -20.01
C SER A 119 7.50 5.31 -21.11
N ILE A 120 6.26 4.93 -20.75
CA ILE A 120 5.20 4.74 -21.73
C ILE A 120 4.79 6.13 -22.28
N PRO A 121 4.78 6.31 -23.62
CA PRO A 121 4.37 7.58 -24.24
C PRO A 121 2.94 7.98 -23.87
N GLY A 122 2.67 9.29 -23.79
CA GLY A 122 1.32 9.84 -23.54
C GLY A 122 0.86 9.86 -22.07
N ILE A 123 1.44 9.02 -21.20
CA ILE A 123 1.06 8.98 -19.78
C ILE A 123 1.38 10.30 -19.10
N SER A 124 0.38 10.92 -18.46
CA SER A 124 0.52 12.11 -17.64
C SER A 124 0.59 11.76 -16.15
N ARG A 125 -0.19 10.77 -15.70
CA ARG A 125 -0.21 10.28 -14.30
C ARG A 125 -0.52 8.79 -14.24
N PHE A 126 -0.23 8.18 -13.09
CA PHE A 126 -0.65 6.82 -12.84
C PHE A 126 -0.90 6.59 -11.35
N SER A 127 -1.74 5.61 -11.04
CA SER A 127 -2.05 5.17 -9.68
C SER A 127 -1.95 3.66 -9.62
N MET A 128 -1.46 3.11 -8.51
CA MET A 128 -1.29 1.68 -8.35
C MET A 128 -2.09 1.20 -7.13
N LEU A 129 -2.99 0.25 -7.35
CA LEU A 129 -3.64 -0.50 -6.27
C LEU A 129 -2.79 -1.73 -5.98
N THR A 130 -2.16 -1.80 -4.82
CA THR A 130 -1.27 -2.92 -4.46
C THR A 130 -1.78 -3.70 -3.25
N SER A 131 -1.89 -5.01 -3.41
CA SER A 131 -1.84 -5.98 -2.31
C SER A 131 -0.39 -6.31 -1.97
N GLY A 132 -0.15 -6.70 -0.72
CA GLY A 132 1.13 -7.26 -0.30
C GLY A 132 0.95 -8.32 0.77
N TYR A 133 1.65 -9.44 0.61
CA TYR A 133 1.80 -10.50 1.60
C TYR A 133 3.29 -10.68 1.94
N VAL A 134 3.59 -10.91 3.22
CA VAL A 134 4.95 -11.15 3.72
C VAL A 134 5.04 -12.55 4.29
N GLU A 135 5.85 -13.38 3.66
CA GLU A 135 6.16 -14.74 4.07
C GLU A 135 7.29 -14.77 5.11
N ARG A 136 7.11 -15.62 6.12
CA ARG A 136 8.09 -15.87 7.19
C ARG A 136 8.77 -17.22 7.00
N ASP A 137 10.06 -17.26 7.31
CA ASP A 137 10.88 -18.48 7.34
C ASP A 137 11.67 -18.47 8.66
N GLY A 138 11.16 -19.17 9.67
CA GLY A 138 11.69 -19.14 11.03
C GLY A 138 11.76 -17.70 11.60
N MET A 139 12.97 -17.25 11.90
CA MET A 139 13.27 -15.91 12.43
C MET A 139 13.45 -14.84 11.36
N PHE A 140 13.22 -15.16 10.08
CA PHE A 140 13.37 -14.25 8.95
C PHE A 140 12.02 -13.89 8.35
N LEU A 141 11.90 -12.67 7.84
CA LEU A 141 10.96 -12.40 6.78
C LEU A 141 11.64 -12.77 5.47
N ALA A 142 11.17 -13.84 4.83
CA ALA A 142 11.84 -14.45 3.71
C ALA A 142 11.48 -13.81 2.38
N ARG A 143 10.21 -13.43 2.24
CA ARG A 143 9.66 -13.01 0.96
C ARG A 143 8.52 -12.03 1.16
N GLN A 144 8.43 -11.06 0.27
CA GLN A 144 7.28 -10.18 0.17
C GLN A 144 6.78 -10.22 -1.27
N ARG A 145 5.57 -10.76 -1.44
CA ARG A 145 4.87 -10.77 -2.72
C ARG A 145 3.89 -9.61 -2.72
N ASN A 146 3.92 -8.79 -3.76
CA ASN A 146 2.92 -7.77 -3.99
C ASN A 146 2.28 -8.01 -5.34
N THR A 147 0.95 -7.94 -5.38
CA THR A 147 0.19 -7.98 -6.63
C THR A 147 -0.57 -6.68 -6.76
N GLY A 148 -0.46 -5.98 -7.88
CA GLY A 148 -1.15 -4.72 -8.05
C GLY A 148 -1.63 -4.42 -9.46
N TYR A 149 -2.66 -3.59 -9.53
CA TYR A 149 -3.23 -3.08 -10.77
C TYR A 149 -2.82 -1.63 -10.98
N ILE A 150 -2.52 -1.29 -12.23
CA ILE A 150 -2.15 0.07 -12.60
C ILE A 150 -3.32 0.74 -13.31
N PHE A 151 -3.63 1.94 -12.84
CA PHE A 151 -4.46 2.92 -13.51
C PHE A 151 -3.58 3.99 -14.12
N LEU A 152 -3.81 4.33 -15.38
CA LEU A 152 -3.09 5.35 -16.12
C LEU A 152 -4.03 6.49 -16.46
N GLU A 153 -3.48 7.69 -16.45
CA GLU A 153 -4.09 8.91 -16.99
C GLU A 153 -3.19 9.34 -18.16
N SER A 154 -3.80 9.58 -19.31
CA SER A 154 -3.11 9.97 -20.55
C SER A 154 -3.80 11.16 -21.18
N GLU A 155 -3.02 12.06 -21.77
CA GLU A 155 -3.57 13.19 -22.54
C GLU A 155 -4.07 12.77 -23.93
N GLU A 156 -3.50 11.69 -24.45
CA GLU A 156 -3.82 11.14 -25.77
C GLU A 156 -4.20 9.66 -25.63
N PRO A 157 -4.97 9.10 -26.57
CA PRO A 157 -5.29 7.68 -26.55
C PRO A 157 -4.02 6.82 -26.51
N LEU A 158 -3.94 5.89 -25.57
CA LEU A 158 -2.80 4.98 -25.49
C LEU A 158 -2.83 3.99 -26.65
N ASP A 159 -1.66 3.72 -27.22
CA ASP A 159 -1.50 2.65 -28.19
C ASP A 159 -1.86 1.30 -27.55
N THR A 160 -2.46 0.40 -28.34
CA THR A 160 -2.75 -0.97 -27.92
C THR A 160 -1.62 -1.93 -28.27
N THR A 161 -0.56 -1.42 -28.90
CA THR A 161 0.62 -2.15 -29.36
C THR A 161 1.91 -1.61 -28.71
N GLY A 162 2.93 -2.48 -28.60
CA GLY A 162 4.26 -2.15 -28.07
C GLY A 162 4.74 -3.06 -26.93
N ASP A 163 6.05 -3.05 -26.66
CA ASP A 163 6.71 -3.92 -25.67
C ASP A 163 6.14 -3.81 -24.25
N TRP A 164 5.59 -2.63 -23.90
CA TRP A 164 4.97 -2.40 -22.60
C TRP A 164 3.63 -3.13 -22.45
N VAL A 165 2.90 -3.38 -23.55
CA VAL A 165 1.64 -4.13 -23.58
C VAL A 165 1.87 -5.61 -23.26
N GLU A 166 2.96 -6.20 -23.77
CA GLU A 166 3.31 -7.58 -23.41
C GLU A 166 3.55 -7.71 -21.90
N LYS A 167 4.15 -6.69 -21.31
CA LYS A 167 4.54 -6.68 -19.91
C LYS A 167 3.41 -6.35 -18.95
N PHE A 168 2.62 -5.32 -19.26
CA PHE A 168 1.58 -4.79 -18.37
C PHE A 168 0.15 -5.14 -18.83
N GLY A 169 0.01 -5.74 -20.01
CA GLY A 169 -1.27 -6.03 -20.64
C GLY A 169 -1.79 -4.87 -21.47
N ALA A 170 -2.78 -5.17 -22.31
CA ALA A 170 -3.49 -4.17 -23.08
C ALA A 170 -4.20 -3.16 -22.15
N PRO A 171 -4.18 -1.86 -22.50
CA PRO A 171 -4.93 -0.85 -21.78
C PRO A 171 -6.44 -1.06 -22.01
N ILE A 172 -7.21 -1.05 -20.94
CA ILE A 172 -8.68 -1.07 -20.99
C ILE A 172 -9.13 0.36 -20.71
N GLU A 173 -9.77 1.01 -21.67
CA GLU A 173 -10.28 2.36 -21.48
C GLU A 173 -11.38 2.38 -20.42
N VAL A 174 -11.29 3.37 -19.54
CA VAL A 174 -12.26 3.63 -18.47
C VAL A 174 -12.87 5.00 -18.75
N PRO A 175 -14.02 5.05 -19.46
CA PRO A 175 -14.54 6.30 -19.99
C PRO A 175 -15.01 7.28 -18.91
N ASP A 176 -15.49 6.76 -17.77
CA ASP A 176 -15.87 7.58 -16.61
C ASP A 176 -15.53 6.87 -15.30
N LEU A 177 -14.67 7.50 -14.48
CA LEU A 177 -14.27 6.99 -13.16
C LEU A 177 -15.41 6.96 -12.14
N ALA A 178 -16.38 7.87 -12.24
CA ALA A 178 -17.52 7.98 -11.35
C ALA A 178 -18.57 6.91 -11.64
N ASP A 179 -18.76 6.57 -12.91
CA ASP A 179 -19.72 5.54 -13.33
C ASP A 179 -19.12 4.13 -13.34
N THR A 180 -17.79 4.02 -13.34
CA THR A 180 -17.11 2.72 -13.22
C THR A 180 -17.21 2.20 -11.79
N ARG A 181 -17.93 1.10 -11.61
CA ARG A 181 -18.19 0.48 -10.31
C ARG A 181 -17.15 -0.57 -9.98
N LEU A 182 -16.77 -0.61 -8.71
CA LEU A 182 -15.94 -1.64 -8.11
C LEU A 182 -16.75 -2.37 -7.06
N SER A 183 -16.73 -3.70 -7.16
CA SER A 183 -17.34 -4.61 -6.22
C SER A 183 -16.22 -5.38 -5.53
N LEU A 184 -16.01 -5.12 -4.24
CA LEU A 184 -14.99 -5.77 -3.42
C LEU A 184 -15.66 -6.78 -2.49
N ARG A 185 -15.10 -7.99 -2.42
CA ARG A 185 -15.62 -9.07 -1.57
C ARG A 185 -14.53 -9.69 -0.75
N LEU A 186 -14.84 -9.99 0.51
CA LEU A 186 -13.96 -10.77 1.37
C LEU A 186 -14.04 -12.25 0.97
N LYS A 187 -12.88 -12.88 0.79
CA LYS A 187 -12.73 -14.31 0.52
C LYS A 187 -11.81 -14.93 1.55
N PHE A 188 -12.14 -16.13 2.01
CA PHE A 188 -11.33 -16.92 2.92
C PHE A 188 -11.22 -18.37 2.43
N GLY A 189 -10.12 -18.69 1.75
CA GLY A 189 -9.96 -19.94 1.01
C GLY A 189 -10.97 -20.00 -0.13
N GLU A 190 -11.79 -21.05 -0.18
CA GLU A 190 -12.88 -21.16 -1.17
C GLU A 190 -14.18 -20.47 -0.74
N ILE A 191 -14.23 -19.92 0.48
CA ILE A 191 -15.46 -19.32 1.04
C ILE A 191 -15.47 -17.83 0.70
N GLU A 192 -16.45 -17.38 -0.08
CA GLU A 192 -16.71 -15.97 -0.32
C GLU A 192 -17.78 -15.44 0.64
N HIS A 193 -17.55 -14.26 1.19
CA HIS A 193 -18.52 -13.58 2.03
C HIS A 193 -19.58 -12.89 1.19
N GLU A 194 -20.82 -12.92 1.66
CA GLU A 194 -21.97 -12.35 0.94
C GLU A 194 -21.94 -10.82 0.91
N VAL A 195 -21.57 -10.18 2.02
CA VAL A 195 -21.51 -8.71 2.08
C VAL A 195 -20.40 -8.20 1.18
N THR A 196 -20.80 -7.41 0.20
CA THR A 196 -19.94 -6.78 -0.80
C THR A 196 -19.77 -5.31 -0.48
N TRP A 197 -18.55 -4.78 -0.60
CA TRP A 197 -18.34 -3.33 -0.62
C TRP A 197 -18.43 -2.85 -2.06
N GLU A 198 -19.51 -2.12 -2.36
CA GLU A 198 -19.67 -1.46 -3.64
C GLU A 198 -19.20 -0.01 -3.56
N THR A 199 -18.39 0.40 -4.54
CA THR A 199 -17.82 1.74 -4.62
C THR A 199 -17.52 2.10 -6.07
N THR A 200 -17.03 3.30 -6.33
CA THR A 200 -16.62 3.74 -7.67
C THR A 200 -15.10 3.69 -7.77
N LEU A 201 -14.59 3.61 -8.99
CA LEU A 201 -13.15 3.72 -9.19
C LEU A 201 -12.64 5.09 -8.73
N LYS A 202 -13.43 6.15 -8.96
CA LYS A 202 -13.16 7.49 -8.42
C LYS A 202 -12.97 7.48 -6.91
N ASP A 203 -13.91 6.91 -6.17
CA ASP A 203 -13.86 6.81 -4.71
C ASP A 203 -12.57 6.11 -4.23
N ILE A 204 -12.18 5.01 -4.88
CA ILE A 204 -10.97 4.26 -4.54
C ILE A 204 -9.69 5.07 -4.82
N LEU A 205 -9.62 5.74 -5.97
CA LEU A 205 -8.49 6.60 -6.34
C LEU A 205 -8.39 7.85 -5.45
N GLU A 206 -9.54 8.36 -4.99
CA GLU A 206 -9.68 9.43 -4.00
C GLU A 206 -9.52 8.95 -2.56
N LYS A 207 -9.12 7.69 -2.36
CA LYS A 207 -8.74 7.15 -1.06
C LYS A 207 -9.91 7.09 -0.06
N LYS A 208 -11.13 6.94 -0.55
CA LYS A 208 -12.32 6.80 0.29
C LYS A 208 -12.20 5.57 1.19
N VAL A 209 -12.61 5.78 2.44
CA VAL A 209 -12.58 4.76 3.48
C VAL A 209 -13.73 3.77 3.30
N MET A 210 -13.47 2.51 3.61
CA MET A 210 -14.50 1.47 3.69
C MET A 210 -15.59 1.86 4.70
N PRO A 211 -16.88 1.74 4.34
CA PRO A 211 -17.98 1.95 5.28
C PRO A 211 -17.86 1.06 6.53
N ASP A 212 -18.16 1.63 7.70
CA ASP A 212 -17.99 0.94 9.00
C ASP A 212 -18.90 -0.28 9.15
N ASP A 213 -20.09 -0.28 8.54
CA ASP A 213 -21.03 -1.39 8.52
C ASP A 213 -20.48 -2.58 7.73
N VAL A 214 -19.88 -2.32 6.56
CA VAL A 214 -19.21 -3.36 5.76
C VAL A 214 -17.99 -3.89 6.49
N ALA A 215 -17.18 -2.99 7.09
CA ALA A 215 -16.03 -3.35 7.91
C ALA A 215 -16.43 -4.27 9.07
N ALA A 216 -17.51 -3.93 9.78
CA ALA A 216 -18.02 -4.68 10.91
C ALA A 216 -18.63 -6.03 10.48
N ALA A 217 -19.30 -6.09 9.33
CA ALA A 217 -19.82 -7.33 8.77
C ALA A 217 -18.67 -8.30 8.43
N TRP A 218 -17.66 -7.82 7.72
CA TRP A 218 -16.46 -8.62 7.38
C TRP A 218 -15.70 -9.06 8.63
N ALA A 219 -15.53 -8.17 9.61
CA ALA A 219 -14.87 -8.52 10.88
C ALA A 219 -15.63 -9.59 11.66
N ARG A 220 -16.97 -9.52 11.71
CA ARG A 220 -17.81 -10.56 12.34
C ARG A 220 -17.67 -11.90 11.63
N HIS A 221 -17.70 -11.92 10.30
CA HIS A 221 -17.52 -13.15 9.54
C HIS A 221 -16.16 -13.80 9.82
N LEU A 222 -15.07 -13.01 9.85
CA LEU A 222 -13.75 -13.52 10.22
C LEU A 222 -13.68 -14.02 11.65
N ALA A 223 -14.43 -13.40 12.58
CA ALA A 223 -14.52 -13.87 13.95
C ALA A 223 -15.21 -15.24 14.03
N THR A 224 -16.33 -15.42 13.33
CA THR A 224 -17.03 -16.72 13.23
C THR A 224 -16.12 -17.79 12.62
N LEU A 225 -15.44 -17.50 11.50
CA LEU A 225 -14.47 -18.43 10.89
C LEU A 225 -13.28 -18.72 11.80
N ALA A 226 -12.96 -17.82 12.73
CA ALA A 226 -11.89 -18.01 13.69
C ALA A 226 -12.35 -18.86 14.88
N GLU A 227 -13.60 -18.75 15.36
CA GLU A 227 -14.13 -19.48 16.52
C GLU A 227 -13.92 -21.00 16.38
N ASP A 228 -14.15 -21.55 15.19
CA ASP A 228 -13.96 -22.96 14.89
C ASP A 228 -12.48 -23.41 14.77
N ARG A 229 -11.53 -22.48 14.91
CA ARG A 229 -10.10 -22.73 14.70
C ARG A 229 -9.26 -22.49 15.94
N SER A 230 -8.24 -23.32 16.12
CA SER A 230 -7.25 -23.17 17.18
C SER A 230 -6.42 -21.88 17.01
N TRP A 231 -5.88 -21.35 18.11
CA TRP A 231 -5.03 -20.16 18.06
C TRP A 231 -3.80 -20.35 17.15
N ARG A 232 -3.26 -21.57 17.05
CA ARG A 232 -2.14 -21.93 16.17
C ARG A 232 -2.51 -21.81 14.69
N GLU A 233 -3.72 -22.23 14.32
CA GLU A 233 -4.22 -22.11 12.95
C GLU A 233 -4.49 -20.65 12.58
N ARG A 234 -5.01 -19.84 13.51
CA ARG A 234 -5.28 -18.40 13.31
C ARG A 234 -4.01 -17.56 13.02
N ILE A 235 -2.84 -18.06 13.41
CA ILE A 235 -1.52 -17.46 13.14
C ILE A 235 -0.73 -18.21 12.08
N SER A 236 -1.31 -19.26 11.48
CA SER A 236 -0.62 -20.06 10.46
C SER A 236 -0.46 -19.28 9.15
N LYS A 237 0.59 -19.64 8.40
CA LYS A 237 0.84 -19.12 7.05
C LYS A 237 -0.38 -19.31 6.14
N LYS A 238 -0.99 -20.51 6.18
CA LYS A 238 -2.17 -20.86 5.40
C LYS A 238 -3.35 -19.92 5.66
N TYR A 239 -3.62 -19.58 6.92
CA TYR A 239 -4.69 -18.64 7.26
C TYR A 239 -4.44 -17.24 6.67
N GLU A 240 -3.19 -16.77 6.64
CA GLU A 240 -2.88 -15.47 6.06
C GLU A 240 -2.94 -15.48 4.52
N GLU A 241 -2.63 -16.61 3.89
CA GLU A 241 -2.75 -16.82 2.44
C GLU A 241 -4.22 -16.92 2.01
N ASP A 242 -5.03 -17.66 2.76
CA ASP A 242 -6.46 -17.88 2.46
C ASP A 242 -7.28 -16.58 2.56
N LEU A 243 -6.83 -15.59 3.34
CA LEU A 243 -7.56 -14.34 3.58
C LEU A 243 -7.33 -13.30 2.47
N GLU A 244 -8.35 -13.02 1.67
CA GLU A 244 -8.25 -12.20 0.46
C GLU A 244 -9.41 -11.21 0.32
N VAL A 245 -9.20 -10.13 -0.42
CA VAL A 245 -10.26 -9.26 -0.94
C VAL A 245 -10.22 -9.32 -2.45
N VAL A 246 -11.22 -9.97 -3.05
CA VAL A 246 -11.36 -10.11 -4.49
C VAL A 246 -12.15 -8.91 -5.03
N THR A 247 -11.74 -8.40 -6.19
CA THR A 247 -12.34 -7.23 -6.82
C THR A 247 -12.86 -7.55 -8.20
N ARG A 248 -14.03 -7.00 -8.51
CA ARG A 248 -14.66 -7.03 -9.82
C ARG A 248 -14.94 -5.59 -10.25
N ILE A 249 -14.66 -5.30 -11.51
CA ILE A 249 -14.94 -3.99 -12.11
C ILE A 249 -16.12 -4.13 -13.07
N THR A 250 -17.03 -3.17 -13.01
CA THR A 250 -18.13 -3.03 -13.96
C THR A 250 -17.97 -1.67 -14.62
N LEU A 251 -17.74 -1.71 -15.93
CA LEU A 251 -17.60 -0.52 -16.76
C LEU A 251 -18.99 0.09 -17.04
N PRO A 252 -19.06 1.36 -17.49
CA PRO A 252 -20.34 2.05 -17.73
C PRO A 252 -21.23 1.40 -18.80
N ASP A 253 -20.65 0.60 -19.70
CA ASP A 253 -21.35 -0.20 -20.70
C ASP A 253 -22.00 -1.48 -20.12
N GLY A 254 -21.85 -1.73 -18.82
CA GLY A 254 -22.31 -2.95 -18.13
C GLY A 254 -21.33 -4.12 -18.20
N THR A 255 -20.23 -4.00 -18.97
CA THR A 255 -19.22 -5.04 -19.08
C THR A 255 -18.55 -5.25 -17.73
N THR A 256 -18.59 -6.48 -17.26
CA THR A 256 -18.08 -6.84 -15.93
C THR A 256 -16.86 -7.76 -16.07
N LYS A 257 -15.76 -7.40 -15.40
CA LYS A 257 -14.51 -8.15 -15.44
C LYS A 257 -13.98 -8.42 -14.04
N GLU A 258 -13.49 -9.63 -13.81
CA GLU A 258 -12.81 -9.97 -12.57
C GLU A 258 -11.38 -9.44 -12.60
N ILE A 259 -11.03 -8.63 -11.59
CA ILE A 259 -9.69 -8.10 -11.33
C ILE A 259 -8.94 -9.06 -10.36
N GLY A 260 -9.62 -9.96 -9.67
CA GLY A 260 -8.94 -10.88 -8.73
C GLY A 260 -8.52 -10.18 -7.44
N THR A 261 -7.47 -10.66 -6.79
CA THR A 261 -7.13 -10.29 -5.40
C THR A 261 -6.47 -8.90 -5.28
N LEU A 262 -7.16 -7.98 -4.61
CA LEU A 262 -6.73 -6.58 -4.36
C LEU A 262 -6.02 -6.41 -3.01
N LEU A 263 -6.35 -7.22 -2.01
CA LEU A 263 -5.67 -7.27 -0.71
C LEU A 263 -5.57 -8.71 -0.23
N GLN A 264 -4.53 -9.02 0.55
CA GLN A 264 -4.33 -10.34 1.14
C GLN A 264 -3.79 -10.26 2.58
N GLY A 265 -4.14 -11.24 3.40
CA GLY A 265 -3.61 -11.49 4.74
C GLY A 265 -3.62 -10.28 5.66
N LYS A 266 -2.42 -9.82 6.05
CA LYS A 266 -2.25 -8.68 6.97
C LYS A 266 -2.82 -7.38 6.42
N SER A 267 -2.86 -7.21 5.11
CA SER A 267 -3.40 -6.00 4.47
C SER A 267 -4.92 -5.96 4.62
N VAL A 268 -5.60 -7.11 4.52
CA VAL A 268 -7.03 -7.25 4.82
C VAL A 268 -7.30 -6.99 6.30
N ARG A 269 -6.50 -7.58 7.20
CA ARG A 269 -6.61 -7.33 8.65
C ARG A 269 -6.42 -5.85 8.99
N LYS A 270 -5.53 -5.15 8.27
CA LYS A 270 -5.28 -3.72 8.46
C LYS A 270 -6.43 -2.87 7.93
N LEU A 271 -6.99 -3.21 6.77
CA LEU A 271 -8.21 -2.59 6.23
C LEU A 271 -9.37 -2.69 7.23
N LEU A 272 -9.55 -3.87 7.83
CA LEU A 272 -10.58 -4.13 8.85
C LEU A 272 -10.27 -3.55 10.23
N GLY A 273 -9.12 -2.90 10.42
CA GLY A 273 -8.73 -2.38 11.73
C GLY A 273 -8.39 -3.44 12.78
N LEU A 274 -8.18 -4.70 12.38
CA LEU A 274 -7.92 -5.83 13.29
C LEU A 274 -6.47 -5.90 13.78
N THR A 275 -5.71 -4.80 13.71
CA THR A 275 -4.32 -4.74 14.17
C THR A 275 -4.22 -4.60 15.69
N LEU A 276 -3.20 -5.21 16.29
CA LEU A 276 -2.91 -5.10 17.73
C LEU A 276 -2.84 -3.64 18.21
N SER A 277 -2.28 -2.74 17.39
CA SER A 277 -2.22 -1.31 17.68
C SER A 277 -3.59 -0.65 17.80
N ARG A 278 -4.58 -1.03 16.97
CA ARG A 278 -5.95 -0.49 17.07
C ARG A 278 -6.70 -1.09 18.26
N ARG A 279 -6.43 -2.35 18.64
CA ARG A 279 -6.98 -2.95 19.88
C ARG A 279 -6.46 -2.25 21.13
N VAL A 280 -5.15 -1.98 21.18
CA VAL A 280 -4.53 -1.23 22.28
C VAL A 280 -5.04 0.21 22.29
N TRP A 281 -5.15 0.87 21.15
CA TRP A 281 -5.72 2.22 21.05
C TRP A 281 -7.19 2.28 21.47
N ASN A 282 -8.02 1.34 21.02
CA ASN A 282 -9.43 1.27 21.42
C ASN A 282 -9.58 0.97 22.91
N PHE A 283 -8.72 0.11 23.47
CA PHE A 283 -8.65 -0.15 24.92
C PHE A 283 -8.24 1.10 25.70
N LEU A 284 -7.22 1.83 25.23
CA LEU A 284 -6.80 3.11 25.83
C LEU A 284 -7.88 4.20 25.71
N LYS A 285 -8.57 4.28 24.56
CA LYS A 285 -9.68 5.21 24.32
C LYS A 285 -10.85 4.89 25.26
N ALA A 286 -11.21 3.61 25.38
CA ALA A 286 -12.27 3.14 26.28
C ALA A 286 -11.92 3.29 27.78
N SER A 287 -10.64 3.18 28.13
CA SER A 287 -10.20 3.19 29.54
C SER A 287 -9.79 4.59 30.04
N PHE A 288 -9.43 5.53 29.17
CA PHE A 288 -8.78 6.78 29.60
C PHE A 288 -9.24 8.09 28.92
N MET A 289 -10.08 8.08 27.88
CA MET A 289 -10.38 9.33 27.14
C MET A 289 -11.88 9.62 26.98
N LYS A 290 -12.41 10.55 27.80
CA LYS A 290 -13.59 11.35 27.45
C LYS A 290 -13.13 12.59 26.66
N ALA A 291 -12.98 12.44 25.33
CA ALA A 291 -12.76 13.49 24.31
C ALA A 291 -11.45 14.33 24.41
N PRO A 292 -11.13 15.23 23.44
CA PRO A 292 -11.21 15.17 21.99
C PRO A 292 -9.79 15.28 21.38
N VAL A 293 -9.28 14.24 20.70
CA VAL A 293 -8.08 14.38 19.87
C VAL A 293 -8.37 13.68 18.54
N GLY A 294 -8.55 14.50 17.50
CA GLY A 294 -8.92 14.12 16.14
C GLY A 294 -7.79 13.43 15.38
N VAL A 295 -7.32 12.31 15.90
CA VAL A 295 -6.51 11.35 15.15
C VAL A 295 -7.16 9.98 15.35
N ASP A 296 -8.31 9.78 14.72
CA ASP A 296 -8.76 8.42 14.48
C ASP A 296 -7.73 7.78 13.55
N PRO A 297 -7.16 6.60 13.89
CA PRO A 297 -6.35 5.85 12.96
C PRO A 297 -7.26 5.41 11.82
N GLN A 298 -7.35 6.26 10.79
CA GLN A 298 -8.14 5.97 9.61
C GLN A 298 -7.60 4.66 9.00
N PRO A 299 -8.49 3.74 8.56
CA PRO A 299 -8.06 2.61 7.76
C PRO A 299 -7.23 3.13 6.58
N LEU A 300 -6.18 2.40 6.22
CA LEU A 300 -5.32 2.85 5.13
C LEU A 300 -6.13 2.96 3.85
N PRO A 301 -5.86 3.98 3.03
CA PRO A 301 -6.46 4.08 1.73
C PRO A 301 -6.03 2.90 0.84
N LEU A 302 -6.96 2.41 0.02
CA LEU A 302 -6.70 1.30 -0.92
C LEU A 302 -5.72 1.65 -2.04
N CYS A 303 -5.53 2.95 -2.30
CA CYS A 303 -4.71 3.46 -3.40
C CYS A 303 -3.58 4.36 -2.91
N GLU A 304 -2.40 4.25 -3.51
CA GLU A 304 -1.36 5.27 -3.45
C GLU A 304 -1.27 5.99 -4.81
N ARG A 305 -1.73 7.24 -4.84
CA ARG A 305 -1.58 8.14 -5.99
C ARG A 305 -0.13 8.63 -6.09
N ILE A 306 0.49 8.50 -7.26
CA ILE A 306 1.86 8.96 -7.51
C ILE A 306 1.82 9.96 -8.66
N LEU A 307 2.28 11.18 -8.39
CA LEU A 307 2.41 12.23 -9.41
C LEU A 307 3.81 12.13 -10.04
N ARG A 308 3.90 12.46 -11.33
CA ARG A 308 5.18 12.69 -12.02
C ARG A 308 5.85 13.95 -11.50
#